data_AF-A0A1D3RPZ1-F1
#
_entry.id   AF-A0A1D3RPZ1-F1
#
_cell.length_a   1.000
_cell.length_b   1.000
_cell.length_c   1.000
_cell.angle_alpha   90.00
_cell.angle_beta   90.00
_cell.angle_gamma   90.00
#
_symmetry.space_group_name_H-M   'P 1'
#
loop_
_entity.id
_entity.type
_entity.pdbx_description
1 polymer ?
#
loop_
_entity_poly.entity_id
_entity_poly.type
_entity_poly.pdbx_seq_one_letter_code
_entity_poly.pdbx_strand_id
1 'polypeptide(L)'
;MYRSNAQSRLFEEKLMAMGMPYRVYGGLRFFDRMEIKNALAYSHLSAHKGNDAAFERIINTPTRGIGTKTIDNIRHLAREQQMTLWQAMISLLKARTFYTTRRKCTERLCADN
;
A
#
# COMPACT_ATOMS: atom_id res chain seq x y z
N MET A 1 -7.80 28.26 -21.44
CA MET A 1 -7.43 27.56 -20.18
C MET A 1 -8.61 26.69 -19.79
N TYR A 2 -8.49 25.36 -19.88
CA TYR A 2 -9.58 24.44 -19.51
C TYR A 2 -9.60 24.25 -18.00
N ARG A 3 -10.79 24.37 -17.38
CA ARG A 3 -10.97 24.24 -15.92
C ARG A 3 -11.35 22.82 -15.48
N SER A 4 -11.82 21.97 -16.40
CA SER A 4 -12.28 20.62 -16.09
C SER A 4 -11.75 19.58 -17.08
N ASN A 5 -11.16 18.51 -16.57
CA ASN A 5 -10.66 17.37 -17.36
C ASN A 5 -11.77 16.68 -18.17
N ALA A 6 -13.03 16.84 -17.79
CA ALA A 6 -14.17 16.31 -18.56
C ALA A 6 -14.35 17.04 -19.90
N GLN A 7 -13.95 18.33 -20.00
CA GLN A 7 -14.05 19.10 -21.24
C GLN A 7 -12.98 18.71 -22.26
N SER A 8 -11.81 18.26 -21.78
CA SER A 8 -10.73 17.77 -22.64
C SER A 8 -11.11 16.48 -23.38
N ARG A 9 -11.95 15.64 -22.76
CA ARG A 9 -12.37 14.33 -23.32
C ARG A 9 -13.05 14.44 -24.69
N LEU A 10 -13.88 15.45 -24.90
CA LEU A 10 -14.56 15.67 -26.20
C LEU A 10 -13.57 15.99 -27.33
N PHE A 11 -12.49 16.71 -27.02
CA PHE A 11 -11.42 17.01 -27.97
C PHE A 11 -10.57 15.77 -28.25
N GLU A 12 -10.28 14.95 -27.22
CA GLU A 12 -9.55 13.69 -27.38
C GLU A 12 -10.29 12.71 -28.30
N GLU A 13 -11.61 12.56 -28.14
CA GLU A 13 -12.42 11.68 -29.00
C GLU A 13 -12.42 12.13 -30.47
N LYS A 14 -12.46 13.44 -30.73
CA LYS A 14 -12.40 13.98 -32.10
C LYS A 14 -11.00 13.87 -32.71
N LEU A 15 -9.95 14.10 -31.93
CA LEU A 15 -8.57 13.93 -32.38
C LEU A 15 -8.21 12.46 -32.64
N MET A 16 -8.71 11.53 -31.80
CA MET A 16 -8.63 10.09 -32.03
C MET A 16 -9.32 9.69 -33.34
N ALA A 17 -10.54 10.18 -33.58
CA ALA A 17 -11.29 9.86 -34.80
C ALA A 17 -10.60 10.34 -36.08
N MET A 18 -9.85 11.44 -36.01
CA MET A 18 -9.05 11.97 -37.12
C MET A 18 -7.66 11.33 -37.25
N GLY A 19 -7.28 10.42 -36.35
CA GLY A 19 -5.96 9.77 -36.37
C GLY A 19 -4.79 10.72 -36.08
N MET A 20 -5.04 11.90 -35.52
CA MET A 20 -3.97 12.86 -35.23
C MET A 20 -3.27 12.51 -33.91
N PRO A 21 -1.93 12.45 -33.86
CA PRO A 21 -1.20 12.21 -32.63
C PRO A 21 -1.41 13.36 -31.66
N TYR A 22 -1.90 13.07 -30.46
CA TYR A 22 -2.10 14.05 -29.39
C TYR A 22 -1.52 13.54 -28.07
N ARG A 23 -1.18 14.47 -27.16
CA ARG A 23 -0.62 14.15 -25.84
C ARG A 23 -1.41 14.87 -24.75
N VAL A 24 -2.02 14.11 -23.85
CA VAL A 24 -2.82 14.64 -22.76
C VAL A 24 -1.90 14.99 -21.59
N TYR A 25 -1.86 16.27 -21.23
CA TYR A 25 -1.22 16.76 -20.02
C TYR A 25 -2.31 16.97 -18.96
N GLY A 26 -2.24 16.27 -17.83
CA GLY A 26 -3.20 16.43 -16.72
C GLY A 26 -4.37 15.44 -16.67
N GLY A 27 -4.29 14.34 -17.42
CA GLY A 27 -5.23 13.20 -17.33
C GLY A 27 -5.07 12.39 -16.03
N LEU A 28 -5.16 11.05 -16.11
CA LEU A 28 -4.97 10.18 -14.94
C LEU A 28 -3.60 10.44 -14.30
N ARG A 29 -3.60 10.98 -13.07
CA ARG A 29 -2.37 11.27 -12.32
C ARG A 29 -1.58 9.97 -12.13
N PHE A 30 -0.30 10.00 -12.52
CA PHE A 30 0.59 8.84 -12.41
C PHE A 30 0.60 8.28 -10.98
N PHE A 31 0.78 9.15 -9.99
CA PHE A 31 0.81 8.75 -8.57
C PHE A 31 -0.52 8.26 -8.00
N ASP A 32 -1.64 8.41 -8.71
CA ASP A 32 -2.93 7.90 -8.23
C ASP A 32 -3.15 6.43 -8.54
N ARG A 33 -2.37 5.84 -9.45
CA ARG A 33 -2.46 4.42 -9.77
C ARG A 33 -2.15 3.58 -8.54
N MET A 34 -2.99 2.58 -8.29
CA MET A 34 -2.88 1.74 -7.09
C MET A 34 -1.52 1.04 -6.99
N GLU A 35 -0.98 0.56 -8.11
CA GLU A 35 0.33 -0.07 -8.21
C GLU A 35 1.44 0.85 -7.70
N ILE A 36 1.42 2.12 -8.13
CA ILE A 36 2.44 3.11 -7.75
C ILE A 36 2.31 3.45 -6.27
N LYS A 37 1.08 3.62 -5.77
CA LYS A 37 0.85 3.83 -4.33
C LYS A 37 1.34 2.65 -3.49
N ASN A 38 1.17 1.42 -3.98
CA ASN A 38 1.63 0.23 -3.28
C ASN A 38 3.16 0.14 -3.29
N ALA A 39 3.80 0.35 -4.44
CA ALA A 39 5.27 0.38 -4.56
C ALA A 39 5.89 1.45 -3.66
N LEU A 40 5.29 2.64 -3.63
CA LEU A 40 5.72 3.74 -2.77
C LEU A 40 5.55 3.40 -1.29
N ALA A 41 4.44 2.76 -0.90
CA ALA A 41 4.26 2.26 0.46
C ALA A 41 5.37 1.28 0.85
N TYR A 42 5.70 0.30 -0.01
CA TYR A 42 6.81 -0.63 0.23
C TYR A 42 8.15 0.09 0.45
N SER A 43 8.46 1.07 -0.39
CA SER A 43 9.67 1.89 -0.24
C SER A 43 9.66 2.66 1.09
N HIS A 44 8.53 3.25 1.47
CA HIS A 44 8.41 3.96 2.74
C HIS A 44 8.63 3.05 3.94
N LEU A 45 8.08 1.84 3.93
CA LEU A 45 8.25 0.90 5.05
C LEU A 45 9.72 0.45 5.19
N SER A 46 10.43 0.29 4.06
CA SER A 46 11.86 -0.02 4.06
C SER A 46 12.71 1.12 4.62
N ALA A 47 12.38 2.37 4.29
CA ALA A 47 13.12 3.54 4.75
C ALA A 47 12.76 3.94 6.19
N HIS A 48 11.48 3.82 6.56
CA HIS A 48 10.96 4.21 7.85
C HIS A 48 9.92 3.21 8.35
N LYS A 49 10.36 2.32 9.25
CA LYS A 49 9.55 1.24 9.83
C LYS A 49 8.42 1.73 10.76
N GLY A 50 8.42 3.01 11.14
CA GLY A 50 7.39 3.62 12.01
C GLY A 50 6.16 4.19 11.28
N ASN A 51 6.05 4.03 9.96
CA ASN A 51 4.91 4.55 9.21
C ASN A 51 3.73 3.57 9.24
N ASP A 52 2.79 3.80 10.16
CA ASP A 52 1.59 2.98 10.33
C ASP A 52 0.67 2.98 9.09
N ALA A 53 0.53 4.11 8.40
CA ALA A 53 -0.32 4.23 7.21
C ALA A 53 0.22 3.41 6.02
N ALA A 54 1.55 3.40 5.84
CA ALA A 54 2.18 2.56 4.83
C ALA A 54 2.04 1.07 5.19
N PHE A 55 2.20 0.72 6.47
CA PHE A 55 2.08 -0.64 6.97
C PHE A 55 0.68 -1.23 6.74
N GLU A 56 -0.38 -0.50 7.09
CA GLU A 56 -1.76 -0.96 6.90
C GLU A 56 -2.12 -1.21 5.43
N ARG A 57 -1.51 -0.46 4.51
CA ARG A 57 -1.71 -0.67 3.08
C ARG A 57 -1.02 -1.94 2.57
N ILE A 58 0.20 -2.20 3.04
CA ILE A 58 1.07 -3.28 2.56
C ILE A 58 0.63 -4.65 3.08
N ILE A 59 0.12 -4.73 4.31
CA ILE A 59 -0.14 -5.99 5.00
C ILE A 59 -1.03 -6.95 4.18
N ASN A 60 -2.02 -6.41 3.47
CA ASN A 60 -2.98 -7.17 2.66
C ASN A 60 -2.78 -7.05 1.14
N THR A 61 -1.68 -6.45 0.69
CA THR A 61 -1.43 -6.20 -0.74
C THR A 61 -0.07 -6.74 -1.17
N PRO A 62 0.04 -7.87 -1.90
CA PRO A 62 -1.02 -8.79 -2.36
C PRO A 62 -1.67 -9.56 -1.21
N THR A 63 -2.80 -10.22 -1.46
CA THR A 63 -3.58 -10.91 -0.42
C THR A 63 -2.77 -12.03 0.25
N ARG A 64 -2.39 -11.82 1.51
CA ARG A 64 -1.60 -12.79 2.31
C ARG A 64 -2.47 -13.75 3.14
N GLY A 65 -3.80 -13.61 3.06
CA GLY A 65 -4.75 -14.37 3.90
C GLY A 65 -4.75 -13.93 5.37
N ILE A 66 -4.31 -12.70 5.66
CA ILE A 66 -4.34 -12.14 7.02
C ILE A 66 -5.77 -11.65 7.29
N GLY A 67 -6.41 -12.24 8.30
CA GLY A 67 -7.77 -11.87 8.70
C GLY A 67 -7.81 -10.50 9.40
N THR A 68 -8.97 -9.83 9.34
CA THR A 68 -9.21 -8.53 10.01
C THR A 68 -8.97 -8.62 11.51
N LYS A 69 -9.38 -9.72 12.17
CA LYS A 69 -9.13 -9.98 13.59
C LYS A 69 -7.65 -9.93 13.96
N THR A 70 -6.77 -10.43 13.10
CA THR A 70 -5.32 -10.39 13.35
C THR A 70 -4.79 -8.97 13.28
N ILE A 71 -5.29 -8.16 12.35
CA ILE A 71 -4.92 -6.75 12.21
C ILE A 71 -5.39 -5.95 13.43
N ASP A 72 -6.61 -6.21 13.91
CA ASP A 72 -7.15 -5.55 15.09
C ASP A 72 -6.36 -5.90 16.35
N ASN A 73 -5.92 -7.15 16.51
CA ASN A 73 -5.04 -7.54 17.60
C ASN A 73 -3.68 -6.81 17.56
N ILE A 74 -3.09 -6.63 16.37
CA ILE A 74 -1.86 -5.84 16.21
C ILE A 74 -2.11 -4.38 16.62
N ARG A 75 -3.25 -3.79 16.24
CA ARG A 75 -3.64 -2.43 16.64
C ARG A 75 -3.84 -2.30 18.14
N HIS A 76 -4.48 -3.28 18.78
CA HIS A 76 -4.67 -3.29 20.22
C HIS A 76 -3.33 -3.31 20.96
N LEU A 77 -2.42 -4.22 20.57
CA LEU A 77 -1.10 -4.32 21.19
C LEU A 77 -0.24 -3.06 20.96
N ALA A 78 -0.30 -2.50 19.75
CA ALA A 78 0.37 -1.24 19.43
C ALA A 78 -0.10 -0.09 20.33
N ARG A 79 -1.41 0.00 20.59
CA ARG A 79 -2.00 0.99 21.49
C ARG A 79 -1.64 0.76 22.95
N GLU A 80 -1.72 -0.48 23.43
CA GLU A 80 -1.39 -0.84 24.82
C GLU A 80 0.06 -0.56 25.16
N GLN A 81 0.98 -0.88 24.25
CA GLN A 81 2.42 -0.76 24.49
C GLN A 81 3.04 0.51 23.89
N GLN A 82 2.20 1.43 23.37
CA GLN A 82 2.60 2.66 22.68
C GLN A 82 3.76 2.47 21.68
N MET A 83 3.66 1.45 20.85
CA MET A 83 4.67 1.10 19.86
C MET A 83 4.10 1.14 18.44
N THR A 84 4.99 1.23 17.46
CA THR A 84 4.61 1.22 16.04
C THR A 84 3.95 -0.11 15.66
N LEU A 85 3.06 -0.11 14.66
CA LEU A 85 2.40 -1.34 14.20
C LEU A 85 3.42 -2.42 13.78
N TRP A 86 4.55 -1.98 13.21
CA TRP A 86 5.66 -2.85 12.84
C TRP A 86 6.28 -3.57 14.06
N GLN A 87 6.55 -2.84 15.14
CA GLN A 87 7.08 -3.42 16.38
C GLN A 87 6.06 -4.33 17.05
N ALA A 88 4.79 -3.92 17.09
CA ALA A 88 3.70 -4.73 17.62
C ALA A 88 3.58 -6.07 16.89
N MET A 89 3.68 -6.05 15.55
CA MET A 89 3.71 -7.26 14.73
C MET A 89 4.90 -8.17 15.09
N ILE A 90 6.11 -7.62 15.25
CA ILE A 90 7.29 -8.39 15.64
C ILE A 90 7.12 -9.00 17.04
N SER A 91 6.60 -8.23 17.99
CA SER A 91 6.33 -8.71 19.36
C SER A 91 5.32 -9.87 19.36
N LEU A 92 4.25 -9.76 18.56
CA LEU A 92 3.27 -10.84 18.41
C LEU A 92 3.84 -12.08 17.73
N LEU A 93 4.73 -11.92 16.75
CA LEU A 93 5.45 -13.04 16.14
C LEU A 93 6.37 -13.75 17.15
N LYS A 94 7.08 -12.98 17.99
CA LYS A 94 7.93 -13.53 19.06
C LYS A 94 7.13 -14.26 20.13
N ALA A 95 5.97 -13.73 20.51
CA ALA A 95 5.07 -14.34 21.48
C ALA A 95 4.40 -15.65 20.98
N ARG A 96 4.62 -16.04 19.71
CA ARG A 96 4.06 -17.26 19.07
C ARG A 96 2.54 -17.43 19.22
N THR A 97 1.83 -16.33 19.48
CA THR A 97 0.40 -16.36 19.85
C THR A 97 -0.54 -16.73 18.69
N PHE A 98 -0.03 -16.76 17.46
CA PHE A 98 -0.81 -17.13 16.27
C PHE A 98 -0.21 -18.35 15.57
N TYR A 99 -0.93 -19.48 15.63
CA TYR A 99 -0.76 -20.60 14.71
C TYR A 99 -1.50 -20.25 13.41
N THR A 100 -0.83 -19.66 12.43
CA THR A 100 -1.33 -19.69 11.05
C THR A 100 -0.38 -20.53 10.21
N THR A 101 -0.96 -21.56 9.61
CA THR A 101 -0.29 -22.55 8.76
C THR A 101 0.22 -21.89 7.47
N ARG A 102 1.39 -21.23 7.52
CA ARG A 102 2.37 -21.06 6.41
C ARG A 102 3.53 -20.18 6.89
N ARG A 103 4.51 -20.81 7.54
CA ARG A 103 5.74 -20.19 8.06
C ARG A 103 6.65 -19.54 7.00
N LYS A 104 6.36 -19.67 5.70
CA LYS A 104 7.38 -19.41 4.66
C LYS A 104 7.69 -17.94 4.33
N CYS A 105 6.94 -16.94 4.83
CA CYS A 105 7.09 -15.57 4.31
C CYS A 105 7.68 -14.53 5.29
N THR A 106 7.60 -14.75 6.60
CA THR A 106 8.07 -13.77 7.60
C THR A 106 9.54 -13.95 8.01
N GLU A 107 10.13 -15.14 7.78
CA GLU A 107 11.52 -15.42 8.14
C GLU A 107 12.54 -14.58 7.32
N ARG A 108 12.18 -14.08 6.13
CA ARG A 108 13.09 -13.22 5.34
C ARG A 108 13.13 -11.75 5.76
N LEU A 109 12.11 -11.22 6.44
CA LEU A 109 12.10 -9.79 6.83
C LEU A 109 12.76 -9.51 8.19
N CYS A 110 12.94 -10.54 9.03
CA CYS A 110 13.55 -10.41 10.35
C CYS A 110 15.08 -10.63 10.35
N ALA A 111 15.68 -11.06 9.24
CA ALA A 111 17.11 -11.38 9.16
C ALA A 111 18.01 -10.18 8.81
N ASP A 112 17.44 -9.07 8.32
CA ASP A 112 18.18 -7.85 7.96
C ASP A 112 17.96 -6.76 9.01
N ASN A 113 18.57 -6.95 10.18
CA ASN A 113 19.06 -5.93 11.13
C ASN A 113 19.65 -6.58 12.38
#